data_AF-A0A2G6F9J6-F1
#
_entry.id   AF-A0A2G6F9J6-F1
#
_cell.length_a   1.000
_cell.length_b   1.000
_cell.length_c   1.000
_cell.angle_alpha   90.00
_cell.angle_beta   90.00
_cell.angle_gamma   90.00
#
_symmetry.space_group_name_H-M   'P 1'
#
loop_
_entity.id
_entity.type
_entity.pdbx_description
1 polymer ?
#
loop_
_entity_poly.entity_id
_entity_poly.type
_entity_poly.pdbx_seq_one_letter_code
_entity_poly.pdbx_strand_id
1 'polypeptide(L)'
;NFVRIQELYNGDWEMLKKELSGFAFTDDETKNSMKKLYTAYKYIADPHGAVGYLGLQQYGLKENEIGVFLETAHPVKFLDVVTPVIGKEIDFPPQIAKIIDKEKKAITIKNYEALKSFLFN
;
A
#
# COMPACT_ATOMS: atom_id res chain seq x y z
N ASN A 1 -13.61 -4.68 6.77
CA ASN A 1 -13.41 -6.07 6.33
C ASN A 1 -12.99 -7.03 7.44
N PHE A 2 -12.44 -6.58 8.58
CA PHE A 2 -12.02 -7.49 9.66
C PHE A 2 -13.13 -8.44 10.15
N VAL A 3 -14.35 -7.96 10.35
CA VAL A 3 -15.51 -8.81 10.67
C VAL A 3 -15.69 -9.95 9.66
N ARG A 4 -15.51 -9.68 8.36
CA ARG A 4 -15.60 -10.73 7.32
C ARG A 4 -14.49 -11.77 7.46
N ILE A 5 -13.29 -11.37 7.88
CA ILE A 5 -12.20 -12.31 8.18
C ILE A 5 -12.60 -13.18 9.37
N GLN A 6 -13.18 -12.62 10.43
CA GLN A 6 -13.65 -13.40 11.58
C GLN A 6 -14.73 -14.42 11.17
N GLU A 7 -15.68 -14.02 10.31
CA GLU A 7 -16.72 -14.91 9.79
C GLU A 7 -16.16 -16.05 8.92
N LEU A 8 -15.11 -15.80 8.13
CA LEU A 8 -14.45 -16.87 7.35
C LEU A 8 -13.88 -17.99 8.25
N TYR A 9 -13.55 -17.66 9.51
CA TYR A 9 -13.07 -18.60 10.51
C TYR A 9 -14.18 -18.99 11.50
N ASN A 10 -15.45 -18.70 11.22
CA ASN A 10 -16.61 -18.96 12.10
C ASN A 10 -16.44 -18.38 13.52
N GLY A 11 -15.72 -17.26 13.66
CA GLY A 11 -15.38 -16.67 14.95
C GLY A 11 -14.31 -17.44 15.75
N ASP A 12 -13.70 -18.49 15.19
CA ASP A 12 -12.61 -19.23 15.85
C ASP A 12 -11.32 -18.39 15.83
N TRP A 13 -11.10 -17.73 16.96
CA TRP A 13 -9.95 -16.86 17.16
C TRP A 13 -8.62 -17.61 17.24
N GLU A 14 -8.62 -18.83 17.78
CA GLU A 14 -7.40 -19.62 17.95
C GLU A 14 -6.96 -20.24 16.62
N MET A 15 -7.91 -20.57 15.74
CA MET A 15 -7.59 -20.92 14.35
C MET A 15 -7.07 -19.71 13.58
N LEU A 16 -7.73 -18.55 13.67
CA LEU A 16 -7.30 -17.34 12.95
C LEU A 16 -5.86 -16.93 13.30
N LYS A 17 -5.49 -16.94 14.58
CA LYS A 17 -4.12 -16.61 15.02
C LYS A 17 -3.04 -17.56 14.48
N LYS A 18 -3.39 -18.80 14.15
CA LYS A 18 -2.43 -19.77 13.58
C LYS A 18 -2.14 -19.50 12.11
N GLU A 19 -3.08 -18.89 11.39
CA GLU A 19 -3.01 -18.69 9.94
C GLU A 19 -2.75 -17.24 9.53
N LEU A 20 -3.05 -16.27 10.41
CA LEU A 20 -2.87 -14.85 10.16
C LEU A 20 -1.88 -14.22 11.14
N SER A 21 -0.84 -13.61 10.60
CA SER A 21 0.12 -12.79 11.35
C SER A 21 -0.03 -11.31 10.98
N GLY A 22 0.25 -10.42 11.92
CA GLY A 22 0.22 -8.98 11.73
C GLY A 22 1.50 -8.33 12.22
N PHE A 23 2.02 -7.39 11.44
CA PHE A 23 3.23 -6.62 11.75
C PHE A 23 2.96 -5.14 11.52
N ALA A 24 3.71 -4.29 12.20
CA ALA A 24 3.65 -2.84 12.06
C ALA A 24 5.06 -2.29 11.89
N PHE A 25 5.20 -1.29 11.04
CA PHE A 25 6.47 -0.65 10.72
C PHE A 25 6.28 0.87 10.71
N THR A 26 7.33 1.58 11.08
CA THR A 26 7.42 3.03 11.04
C THR A 26 7.70 3.54 9.63
N ASP A 27 7.50 4.84 9.41
CA ASP A 27 7.84 5.49 8.15
C ASP A 27 9.33 5.37 7.81
N ASP A 28 10.20 5.44 8.82
CA ASP A 28 11.65 5.35 8.62
C ASP A 28 12.07 3.92 8.25
N GLU A 29 11.50 2.90 8.89
CA GLU A 29 11.69 1.50 8.48
C GLU A 29 11.21 1.28 7.04
N THR A 30 10.07 1.86 6.68
CA THR A 30 9.49 1.80 5.33
C THR A 30 10.41 2.43 4.30
N LYS A 31 10.91 3.65 4.55
CA LYS A 31 11.87 4.34 3.66
C LYS A 31 13.19 3.57 3.53
N ASN A 32 13.70 3.01 4.62
CA ASN A 32 14.90 2.17 4.60
C ASN A 32 14.69 0.90 3.76
N SER A 33 13.52 0.27 3.87
CA SER A 33 13.13 -0.88 3.05
C SER A 33 13.06 -0.53 1.57
N MET A 34 12.39 0.57 1.21
CA MET A 34 12.35 1.08 -0.17
C MET A 34 13.75 1.31 -0.73
N LYS A 35 14.64 1.94 0.04
CA LYS A 35 16.04 2.15 -0.35
C LYS A 35 16.77 0.82 -0.53
N LYS A 36 16.55 -0.16 0.34
CA LYS A 36 17.15 -1.51 0.22
C LYS A 36 16.68 -2.22 -1.04
N LEU A 37 15.38 -2.20 -1.33
CA LEU A 37 14.81 -2.81 -2.54
C LEU A 37 15.42 -2.21 -3.81
N TYR A 38 15.56 -0.89 -3.85
CA TYR A 38 16.17 -0.22 -4.99
C TYR A 38 17.68 -0.48 -5.09
N THR A 39 18.42 -0.39 -3.99
CA THR A 39 19.88 -0.54 -4.01
C THR A 39 20.30 -1.97 -4.33
N ALA A 40 19.64 -2.97 -3.75
CA ALA A 40 19.98 -4.38 -3.90
C ALA A 40 19.40 -5.00 -5.18
N TYR A 41 18.17 -4.64 -5.57
CA TYR A 41 17.44 -5.33 -6.63
C TYR A 41 17.03 -4.43 -7.80
N LYS A 42 17.30 -3.12 -7.74
CA LYS A 42 16.82 -2.12 -8.70
C LYS A 42 15.28 -2.10 -8.81
N TYR A 43 14.59 -2.59 -7.79
CA TYR A 43 13.13 -2.60 -7.72
C TYR A 43 12.65 -1.34 -6.99
N ILE A 44 11.76 -0.58 -7.63
CA ILE A 44 11.19 0.65 -7.06
C ILE A 44 9.79 0.30 -6.52
N ALA A 45 9.71 0.11 -5.21
CA ALA A 45 8.44 -0.09 -4.51
C ALA A 45 7.80 1.24 -4.11
N ASP A 46 6.48 1.25 -4.06
CA ASP A 46 5.70 2.24 -3.35
C ASP A 46 5.78 1.99 -1.82
N PRO A 47 5.41 2.97 -0.98
CA PRO A 47 5.47 2.80 0.47
C PRO A 47 4.65 1.60 0.98
N HIS A 48 3.51 1.30 0.34
CA HIS A 48 2.63 0.20 0.74
C HIS A 48 3.24 -1.17 0.40
N GLY A 49 3.81 -1.31 -0.80
CA GLY A 49 4.56 -2.49 -1.23
C GLY A 49 5.77 -2.75 -0.35
N ALA A 50 6.49 -1.70 0.05
CA ALA A 50 7.62 -1.80 0.97
C ALA A 50 7.21 -2.30 2.38
N VAL A 51 6.05 -1.88 2.89
CA VAL A 51 5.46 -2.43 4.13
C VAL A 51 5.10 -3.91 3.95
N GLY A 52 4.51 -4.28 2.82
CA GLY A 52 4.21 -5.69 2.49
C GLY A 52 5.47 -6.55 2.43
N TYR A 53 6.54 -6.03 1.81
CA TYR A 53 7.85 -6.68 1.77
C TYR A 53 8.45 -6.83 3.17
N LEU A 54 8.41 -5.80 4.01
CA LEU A 54 8.86 -5.89 5.41
C LEU A 54 8.09 -6.94 6.19
N GLY A 55 6.76 -7.00 6.03
CA GLY A 55 5.93 -8.03 6.65
C GLY A 55 6.35 -9.45 6.24
N LEU A 56 6.65 -9.65 4.96
CA LEU A 56 7.14 -10.93 4.45
C LEU A 56 8.53 -11.29 5.00
N GLN A 57 9.43 -10.32 5.11
CA GLN A 57 10.76 -10.52 5.71
C GLN A 57 10.64 -10.85 7.20
N GLN A 58 9.79 -10.15 7.93
CA GLN A 58 9.56 -10.35 9.36
C GLN A 58 8.85 -11.68 9.66
N TYR A 59 7.96 -12.14 8.77
CA TYR A 59 7.29 -13.44 8.88
C TYR A 59 8.30 -14.59 8.89
N GLY A 60 9.42 -14.46 8.15
CA GLY A 60 10.52 -15.42 8.18
C GLY A 60 10.19 -16.73 7.46
N LEU A 61 10.19 -16.68 6.13
CA LEU A 61 9.99 -17.86 5.28
C LEU A 61 11.03 -18.95 5.56
N LYS A 62 10.60 -20.21 5.48
CA LYS A 62 11.52 -21.37 5.49
C LYS A 62 12.23 -21.49 4.15
N GLU A 63 13.35 -22.21 4.13
CA GLU A 63 14.19 -22.39 2.93
C GLU A 63 13.45 -22.93 1.70
N ASN A 64 12.36 -23.68 1.90
CA ASN A 64 11.55 -24.28 0.85
C ASN A 64 10.23 -23.54 0.57
N GLU A 65 10.02 -22.34 1.14
CA GLU A 65 8.81 -21.54 0.95
C GLU A 65 9.07 -20.39 -0.04
N ILE A 66 8.08 -20.11 -0.90
CA ILE A 66 8.11 -18.95 -1.80
C ILE A 66 7.20 -17.88 -1.21
N GLY A 67 7.77 -16.70 -0.96
CA GLY A 67 7.02 -15.54 -0.50
C GLY A 67 6.59 -14.65 -1.64
N VAL A 68 5.35 -14.16 -1.56
CA VAL A 68 4.82 -13.14 -2.47
C VAL A 68 4.31 -11.98 -1.61
N PHE A 69 4.80 -10.77 -1.90
CA PHE A 69 4.21 -9.55 -1.37
C PHE A 69 3.47 -8.83 -2.50
N LEU A 70 2.41 -8.09 -2.16
CA LEU A 70 1.58 -7.41 -3.14
C LEU A 70 1.98 -5.94 -3.23
N GLU A 71 2.48 -5.53 -4.40
CA GLU A 71 2.69 -4.13 -4.75
C GLU A 71 1.33 -3.50 -5.08
N THR A 72 0.70 -2.88 -4.09
CA THR A 72 -0.71 -2.47 -4.22
C THR A 72 -0.92 -1.21 -5.06
N ALA A 73 0.13 -0.46 -5.36
CA ALA A 73 0.06 0.77 -6.14
C ALA A 73 1.33 1.02 -6.95
N HIS A 74 1.19 1.76 -8.05
CA HIS A 74 2.34 2.23 -8.81
C HIS A 74 3.06 3.38 -8.05
N PRO A 75 4.41 3.42 -8.00
CA PRO A 75 5.17 4.44 -7.24
C PRO A 75 4.85 5.89 -7.59
N VAL A 76 4.42 6.14 -8.83
CA VAL A 76 3.99 7.47 -9.32
C VAL A 76 2.87 8.12 -8.49
N LYS A 77 2.13 7.33 -7.72
CA LYS A 77 1.10 7.87 -6.80
C LYS A 77 1.68 8.53 -5.56
N PHE A 78 2.98 8.35 -5.28
CA PHE A 78 3.65 8.77 -4.04
C PHE A 78 5.04 9.38 -4.33
N LEU A 79 5.15 10.19 -5.38
CA LEU A 79 6.43 10.74 -5.86
C LEU A 79 7.18 11.55 -4.79
N ASP A 80 6.45 12.26 -3.94
CA ASP A 80 6.96 13.06 -2.82
C ASP A 80 7.70 12.20 -1.77
N VAL A 81 7.30 10.94 -1.61
CA VAL A 81 7.95 9.99 -0.72
C VAL A 81 9.02 9.18 -1.45
N VAL A 82 8.73 8.70 -2.67
CA VAL A 82 9.60 7.77 -3.39
C VAL A 82 10.86 8.46 -3.95
N THR A 83 10.71 9.60 -4.61
CA THR A 83 11.81 10.31 -5.30
C THR A 83 12.97 10.64 -4.37
N PRO A 84 12.75 11.20 -3.15
CA PRO A 84 13.85 11.48 -2.23
C PRO A 84 14.57 10.23 -1.71
N VAL A 85 13.85 9.11 -1.59
CA VAL A 85 14.40 7.85 -1.06
C VAL A 85 15.35 7.19 -2.06
N ILE A 86 15.00 7.21 -3.35
CA ILE A 86 15.80 6.58 -4.41
C ILE A 86 16.78 7.54 -5.10
N GLY A 87 16.61 8.85 -4.91
CA GLY A 87 17.45 9.90 -5.50
C GLY A 87 17.29 10.04 -7.02
N LYS A 88 16.10 9.71 -7.56
CA LYS A 88 15.80 9.76 -8.98
C LYS A 88 14.33 10.09 -9.22
N GLU A 89 14.06 10.90 -10.23
CA GLU A 89 12.70 11.09 -10.76
C GLU A 89 12.17 9.82 -11.43
N ILE A 90 10.85 9.65 -11.36
CA ILE A 90 10.13 8.54 -11.97
C ILE A 90 9.29 9.09 -13.11
N ASP A 91 9.48 8.54 -14.30
CA ASP A 91 8.70 8.91 -15.47
C ASP A 91 7.21 8.58 -15.26
N PHE A 92 6.35 9.50 -15.69
CA PHE A 92 4.92 9.26 -15.66
C PHE A 92 4.53 8.25 -16.75
N PRO A 93 3.72 7.23 -16.41
CA PRO A 93 3.06 6.43 -17.43
C PRO A 93 2.26 7.33 -18.37
N PRO A 94 2.20 7.04 -19.69
CA PRO A 94 1.52 7.89 -20.66
C PRO A 94 0.06 8.20 -20.33
N GLN A 95 -0.64 7.31 -19.61
CA GLN A 95 -2.01 7.53 -19.16
C GLN A 95 -2.09 8.60 -18.07
N ILE A 96 -1.11 8.65 -17.16
CA ILE A 96 -1.06 9.61 -16.05
C ILE A 96 -0.62 10.98 -16.57
N ALA A 97 0.38 11.04 -17.46
CA ALA A 97 0.85 12.28 -18.06
C ALA A 97 -0.29 13.06 -18.76
N LYS A 98 -1.29 12.36 -19.32
CA LYS A 98 -2.46 12.98 -19.97
C LYS A 98 -3.47 13.63 -19.02
N ILE A 99 -3.41 13.35 -17.71
CA ILE A 99 -4.42 13.78 -16.75
C ILE A 99 -3.86 14.57 -15.57
N ILE A 100 -2.55 14.52 -15.33
CA ILE A 100 -1.93 15.10 -14.12
C ILE A 100 -2.13 16.62 -14.01
N ASP A 101 -2.13 17.32 -15.14
CA ASP A 101 -2.30 18.78 -15.21
C ASP A 101 -3.77 19.22 -15.42
N LYS A 102 -4.72 18.29 -15.40
CA LYS A 102 -6.14 18.65 -15.55
C LYS A 102 -6.64 19.36 -14.30
N GLU A 103 -7.50 20.35 -14.51
CA GLU A 103 -8.19 21.04 -13.42
C GLU A 103 -9.00 20.04 -12.59
N LYS A 104 -8.72 20.00 -11.29
CA LYS A 104 -9.45 19.16 -10.34
C LYS A 104 -10.86 19.71 -10.16
N LYS A 105 -11.87 18.91 -10.52
CA LYS A 105 -13.28 19.17 -10.22
C LYS A 105 -13.72 18.30 -9.06
N ALA A 106 -13.90 18.90 -7.88
CA ALA A 106 -14.35 18.22 -6.68
C ALA A 106 -15.35 19.10 -5.91
N ILE A 107 -16.39 18.49 -5.35
CA ILE A 107 -17.39 19.16 -4.51
C ILE A 107 -17.15 18.73 -3.07
N THR A 108 -16.93 19.69 -2.18
CA THR A 108 -16.74 19.43 -0.76
C THR A 108 -18.09 19.23 -0.08
N ILE A 109 -18.29 18.08 0.56
CA ILE A 109 -19.51 17.73 1.29
C ILE A 109 -19.14 17.49 2.75
N LYS A 110 -19.83 18.19 3.67
CA LYS A 110 -19.43 18.27 5.08
C LYS A 110 -20.05 17.19 5.98
N ASN A 111 -21.20 16.64 5.61
CA ASN A 111 -21.93 15.69 6.44
C ASN A 111 -22.83 14.78 5.60
N TYR A 112 -23.41 13.78 6.27
CA TYR A 112 -24.26 12.77 5.63
C TYR A 112 -25.52 13.37 4.97
N GLU A 113 -26.20 14.32 5.62
CA GLU A 113 -27.41 14.92 5.05
C GLU A 113 -27.09 15.70 3.77
N ALA A 114 -26.00 16.48 3.76
CA ALA A 114 -25.53 17.16 2.56
C ALA A 114 -25.15 16.19 1.43
N LEU A 115 -24.54 15.04 1.78
CA LEU A 115 -24.24 13.98 0.81
C LEU A 115 -25.51 13.38 0.23
N LYS A 116 -26.48 13.04 1.09
CA LYS A 116 -27.77 12.48 0.71
C LYS A 116 -28.51 13.43 -0.23
N SER A 117 -28.63 14.70 0.14
CA SER A 117 -29.25 15.70 -0.72
C SER A 117 -28.53 15.86 -2.06
N PHE A 118 -27.20 15.78 -2.10
CA PHE A 118 -26.46 15.88 -3.36
C PHE A 118 -26.71 14.69 -4.31
N LEU A 119 -26.87 13.47 -3.78
CA LEU A 119 -27.02 12.25 -4.59
C LEU A 119 -28.47 11.98 -5.05
N PHE A 120 -29.46 12.46 -4.31
CA PHE A 120 -30.88 12.20 -4.57
C PHE A 120 -31.63 13.38 -5.24
N ASN A 121 -30.92 14.47 -5.53
CA ASN A 121 -31.40 15.57 -6.38
C ASN A 121 -30.85 15.42 -7.79
#